data_AF-A0A9D7S738-F1
#
_entry.id   AF-A0A9D7S738-F1
#
_cell.length_a   1.000
_cell.length_b   1.000
_cell.length_c   1.000
_cell.angle_alpha   90.00
_cell.angle_beta   90.00
_cell.angle_gamma   90.00
#
_symmetry.space_group_name_H-M   'P 1'
#
loop_
_entity.id
_entity.type
_entity.pdbx_description
1 polymer ?
#
loop_
_entity_poly.entity_id
_entity_poly.type
_entity_poly.pdbx_seq_one_letter_code
_entity_poly.pdbx_strand_id
1 'polypeptide(L)'
;MKNFRFGLTRTVSLLILFLTVSSLSVNAQAKHNTSTMKDCCMMKDGKMMVMKDGKTMPMEKDMVMKNGTTCMTNGECMMKDGSKMMMKNGDCMDMNGKMCTDKVKKTSMMKDCCMMKDGKMMVMKDGKTMPMEKDMVMKNGTTCMTNGECIMKDGSKMMMKNGDCMEMSGKMCTDKMKKMKKTKTTKKMAAMDYSCPMHPEITSDKPSKCTKCGMDLTKRK
;
A
#
# COMPACT_ATOMS: atom_id res chain seq x y z
N MET A 1 -52.35 -22.93 -60.25
CA MET A 1 -53.33 -21.88 -60.65
C MET A 1 -53.20 -20.71 -59.67
N LYS A 2 -53.30 -19.45 -60.16
CA LYS A 2 -53.63 -18.20 -59.42
C LYS A 2 -53.02 -18.05 -58.00
N ASN A 3 -51.85 -17.45 -57.81
CA ASN A 3 -51.61 -15.99 -57.78
C ASN A 3 -52.68 -15.16 -57.04
N PHE A 4 -52.30 -14.55 -55.91
CA PHE A 4 -52.92 -13.32 -55.41
C PHE A 4 -51.82 -12.37 -54.90
N ARG A 5 -51.78 -11.15 -55.44
CA ARG A 5 -50.86 -10.05 -55.07
C ARG A 5 -51.70 -8.82 -54.77
N PHE A 6 -51.47 -8.16 -53.64
CA PHE A 6 -51.69 -6.73 -53.36
C PHE A 6 -50.97 -6.50 -52.01
N GLY A 7 -50.13 -5.48 -51.77
CA GLY A 7 -50.16 -4.12 -52.31
C GLY A 7 -51.19 -3.28 -51.53
N LEU A 8 -50.95 -2.04 -51.09
CA LEU A 8 -49.79 -1.16 -51.25
C LEU A 8 -50.00 0.05 -50.30
N THR A 9 -48.93 0.59 -49.68
CA THR A 9 -48.76 2.00 -49.24
C THR A 9 -49.72 2.74 -48.28
N ARG A 10 -49.09 3.50 -47.35
CA ARG A 10 -49.41 4.91 -46.94
C ARG A 10 -50.70 5.13 -46.09
N THR A 11 -50.85 6.16 -45.23
CA THR A 11 -50.05 7.38 -44.92
C THR A 11 -50.42 7.96 -43.54
N VAL A 12 -49.41 8.45 -42.79
CA VAL A 12 -49.33 9.79 -42.11
C VAL A 12 -50.15 10.11 -40.82
N SER A 13 -49.39 10.51 -39.79
CA SER A 13 -49.60 11.49 -38.70
C SER A 13 -50.95 11.70 -38.00
N LEU A 14 -50.90 11.79 -36.66
CA LEU A 14 -51.01 13.02 -35.83
C LEU A 14 -50.83 12.61 -34.34
N LEU A 15 -49.71 12.94 -33.68
CA LEU A 15 -49.43 14.13 -32.86
C LEU A 15 -49.99 14.13 -31.42
N ILE A 16 -49.15 14.63 -30.49
CA ILE A 16 -49.42 14.96 -29.06
C ILE A 16 -49.53 13.70 -28.15
N LEU A 17 -48.81 13.54 -27.00
CA LEU A 17 -47.84 14.40 -26.30
C LEU A 17 -46.71 13.59 -25.60
N PHE A 18 -45.96 14.25 -24.70
CA PHE A 18 -44.83 13.81 -23.87
C PHE A 18 -45.26 13.23 -22.52
N LEU A 19 -44.49 12.28 -21.96
CA LEU A 19 -43.72 12.54 -20.73
C LEU A 19 -42.48 11.64 -20.65
N THR A 20 -41.37 12.23 -20.24
CA THR A 20 -40.01 11.69 -20.40
C THR A 20 -39.56 10.83 -19.22
N VAL A 21 -39.16 9.59 -19.47
CA VAL A 21 -38.22 8.83 -18.61
C VAL A 21 -36.97 8.43 -19.39
N SER A 22 -36.19 9.44 -19.73
CA SER A 22 -34.79 9.29 -20.12
C SER A 22 -33.97 8.78 -18.93
N SER A 23 -33.78 7.46 -18.87
CA SER A 23 -32.73 6.81 -18.07
C SER A 23 -31.65 6.32 -19.03
N LEU A 24 -30.77 7.22 -19.49
CA LEU A 24 -29.40 7.33 -18.97
C LEU A 24 -28.71 5.98 -18.77
N SER A 25 -28.02 5.56 -19.83
CA SER A 25 -26.69 4.93 -19.83
C SER A 25 -26.31 4.10 -18.62
N VAL A 26 -26.52 2.78 -18.71
CA VAL A 26 -25.87 1.80 -17.83
C VAL A 26 -24.38 1.69 -18.21
N ASN A 27 -23.62 2.73 -17.91
CA ASN A 27 -22.16 2.64 -17.89
C ASN A 27 -21.77 1.75 -16.72
N ALA A 28 -21.69 0.44 -16.98
CA ALA A 28 -21.00 -0.52 -16.14
C ALA A 28 -19.49 -0.21 -16.15
N GLN A 29 -19.11 0.91 -15.54
CA GLN A 29 -17.73 1.15 -15.12
C GLN A 29 -17.42 0.07 -14.08
N ALA A 30 -16.77 -0.98 -14.53
CA ALA A 30 -16.05 -1.89 -13.68
C ALA A 30 -15.00 -1.09 -12.89
N LYS A 31 -15.41 -0.55 -11.74
CA LYS A 31 -14.53 0.01 -10.71
C LYS A 31 -13.81 -1.14 -10.01
N HIS A 32 -13.05 -1.91 -10.81
CA HIS A 32 -11.91 -2.61 -10.27
C HIS A 32 -11.05 -1.55 -9.59
N ASN A 33 -10.68 -1.80 -8.35
CA ASN A 33 -9.80 -0.93 -7.59
C ASN A 33 -8.39 -1.05 -8.17
N THR A 34 -8.16 -0.40 -9.30
CA THR A 34 -6.86 -0.29 -9.95
C THR A 34 -5.97 0.57 -9.06
N SER A 35 -5.31 -0.09 -8.12
CA SER A 35 -4.04 0.39 -7.60
C SER A 35 -3.07 0.44 -8.78
N THR A 36 -3.13 1.52 -9.56
CA THR A 36 -2.34 1.73 -10.76
C THR A 36 -0.87 1.60 -10.39
N MET A 37 -0.26 0.49 -10.82
CA MET A 37 1.18 0.33 -10.73
C MET A 37 1.78 1.43 -11.58
N LYS A 38 2.44 2.39 -10.93
CA LYS A 38 3.02 3.54 -11.59
C LYS A 38 4.16 3.08 -12.47
N ASP A 39 4.23 3.63 -13.68
CA ASP A 39 5.32 3.37 -14.60
C ASP A 39 6.68 3.57 -13.92
N CYS A 40 7.59 2.63 -14.16
CA CYS A 40 8.92 2.62 -13.56
C CYS A 40 9.93 1.87 -14.44
N CYS A 41 11.21 2.20 -14.28
CA CYS A 41 12.31 1.37 -14.71
C CYS A 41 12.78 0.54 -13.51
N MET A 42 13.10 -0.75 -13.71
CA MET A 42 13.57 -1.63 -12.64
C MET A 42 14.61 -2.62 -13.17
N MET A 43 15.61 -2.93 -12.35
CA MET A 43 16.64 -3.91 -12.70
C MET A 43 16.22 -5.27 -12.14
N LYS A 44 16.06 -6.28 -13.01
CA LYS A 44 15.63 -7.62 -12.62
C LYS A 44 16.48 -8.68 -13.33
N ASP A 45 17.05 -9.60 -12.55
CA ASP A 45 17.84 -10.74 -13.07
C ASP A 45 18.99 -10.30 -14.02
N GLY A 46 19.61 -9.15 -13.74
CA GLY A 46 20.68 -8.55 -14.53
C GLY A 46 20.21 -7.75 -15.76
N LYS A 47 18.91 -7.65 -15.99
CA LYS A 47 18.30 -6.98 -17.14
C LYS A 47 17.48 -5.77 -16.71
N MET A 48 17.59 -4.67 -17.44
CA MET A 48 16.67 -3.55 -17.28
C MET A 48 15.30 -3.93 -17.83
N MET A 49 14.27 -3.68 -17.02
CA MET A 49 12.87 -3.85 -17.35
C MET A 49 12.18 -2.51 -17.18
N VAL A 50 11.18 -2.23 -18.01
CA VAL A 50 10.30 -1.08 -17.85
C VAL A 50 8.87 -1.58 -17.63
N MET A 51 8.20 -1.02 -16.63
CA MET A 51 6.78 -1.20 -16.40
C MET A 51 6.02 -0.01 -17.01
N LYS A 52 5.06 -0.30 -17.89
CA LYS A 52 4.10 0.68 -18.45
C LYS A 52 2.72 0.06 -18.45
N ASP A 53 1.72 0.83 -18.02
CA ASP A 53 0.31 0.37 -17.96
C ASP A 53 0.13 -0.95 -17.18
N GLY A 54 0.97 -1.17 -16.16
CA GLY A 54 1.03 -2.41 -15.36
C GLY A 54 1.64 -3.63 -16.06
N LYS A 55 2.11 -3.52 -17.30
CA LYS A 55 2.87 -4.56 -18.02
C LYS A 55 4.37 -4.32 -17.87
N THR A 56 5.12 -5.36 -17.52
CA THR A 56 6.59 -5.33 -17.45
C THR A 56 7.18 -5.91 -18.73
N MET A 57 8.02 -5.13 -19.42
CA MET A 57 8.70 -5.49 -20.66
C MET A 57 10.21 -5.24 -20.53
N PRO A 58 11.09 -5.97 -21.24
CA PRO A 58 12.53 -5.67 -21.25
C PRO A 58 12.80 -4.30 -21.85
N MET A 59 13.86 -3.65 -21.39
CA MET A 59 14.32 -2.36 -21.91
C MET A 59 15.43 -2.59 -22.93
N GLU A 60 15.13 -2.41 -24.21
CA GLU A 60 16.06 -2.64 -25.34
C GLU A 60 16.82 -1.38 -25.79
N LYS A 61 16.36 -0.20 -25.34
CA LYS A 61 16.95 1.10 -25.66
C LYS A 61 16.97 1.97 -24.43
N ASP A 62 17.97 2.83 -24.33
CA ASP A 62 18.10 3.80 -23.24
C ASP A 62 16.90 4.76 -23.25
N MET A 63 16.36 5.07 -22.07
CA MET A 63 15.13 5.83 -21.91
C MET A 63 15.37 7.12 -21.13
N VAL A 64 15.05 8.25 -21.75
CA VAL A 64 15.03 9.56 -21.08
C VAL A 64 13.66 9.78 -20.44
N MET A 65 13.66 10.02 -19.13
CA MET A 65 12.48 10.34 -18.33
C MET A 65 12.08 11.82 -18.44
N LYS A 66 10.85 12.15 -18.05
CA LYS A 66 10.30 13.52 -18.14
C LYS A 66 11.07 14.55 -17.30
N ASN A 67 11.79 14.12 -16.27
CA ASN A 67 12.61 14.96 -15.41
C ASN A 67 14.04 15.20 -15.95
N GLY A 68 14.42 14.55 -17.06
CA GLY A 68 15.77 14.59 -17.62
C GLY A 68 16.72 13.49 -17.11
N THR A 69 16.27 12.55 -16.29
CA THR A 69 17.06 11.35 -15.96
C THR A 69 17.08 10.38 -17.13
N THR A 70 18.24 9.88 -17.51
CA THR A 70 18.42 8.85 -18.55
C THR A 70 18.73 7.51 -17.91
N CYS A 71 17.85 6.51 -18.10
CA CYS A 71 18.08 5.13 -17.71
C CYS A 71 18.65 4.34 -18.89
N MET A 72 19.88 3.84 -18.76
CA MET A 72 20.55 3.03 -19.78
C MET A 72 20.24 1.54 -19.61
N THR A 73 20.30 0.80 -20.72
CA THR A 73 20.04 -0.65 -20.81
C THR A 73 20.96 -1.51 -19.94
N ASN A 74 22.19 -1.03 -19.69
CA ASN A 74 23.14 -1.65 -18.77
C ASN A 74 22.76 -1.52 -17.28
N GLY A 75 21.75 -0.71 -16.94
CA GLY A 75 21.32 -0.39 -15.57
C GLY A 75 21.91 0.90 -14.98
N GLU A 76 22.71 1.65 -15.74
CA GLU A 76 23.24 2.94 -15.32
C GLU A 76 22.19 4.04 -15.50
N CYS A 77 21.96 4.85 -14.48
CA CYS A 77 21.05 5.99 -14.53
C CYS A 77 21.82 7.29 -14.37
N MET A 78 21.77 8.15 -15.39
CA MET A 78 22.37 9.48 -15.37
C MET A 78 21.29 10.53 -15.06
N MET A 79 21.45 11.27 -13.97
CA MET A 79 20.52 12.32 -13.56
C MET A 79 20.79 13.64 -14.30
N LYS A 80 19.87 14.59 -14.20
CA LYS A 80 19.95 15.90 -14.88
C LYS A 80 21.18 16.74 -14.50
N ASP A 81 21.75 16.53 -13.32
CA ASP A 81 22.97 17.18 -12.84
C ASP A 81 24.27 16.48 -13.33
N GLY A 82 24.15 15.45 -14.17
CA GLY A 82 25.27 14.64 -14.65
C GLY A 82 25.72 13.55 -13.67
N SER A 83 25.13 13.45 -12.47
CA SER A 83 25.45 12.38 -11.53
C SER A 83 24.98 11.01 -12.07
N LYS A 84 25.78 9.98 -11.84
CA LYS A 84 25.57 8.62 -12.36
C LYS A 84 25.31 7.66 -11.19
N MET A 85 24.31 6.79 -11.35
CA MET A 85 23.93 5.80 -10.35
C MET A 85 23.66 4.43 -10.99
N MET A 86 24.32 3.39 -10.51
CA MET A 86 24.11 2.02 -10.99
C MET A 86 22.95 1.34 -10.27
N MET A 87 21.95 0.86 -11.01
CA MET A 87 20.84 0.06 -10.46
C MET A 87 21.30 -1.37 -10.16
N LYS A 88 20.93 -1.89 -9.00
CA LYS A 88 21.15 -3.28 -8.59
C LYS A 88 19.88 -4.11 -8.80
N ASN A 89 20.01 -5.42 -8.95
CA ASN A 89 18.83 -6.31 -9.06
C ASN A 89 17.86 -6.10 -7.89
N GLY A 90 16.61 -5.76 -8.21
CA GLY A 90 15.56 -5.36 -7.26
C GLY A 90 15.38 -3.85 -7.08
N ASP A 91 16.30 -3.01 -7.56
CA ASP A 91 16.13 -1.56 -7.55
C ASP A 91 15.09 -1.12 -8.60
N CYS A 92 14.37 -0.05 -8.27
CA CYS A 92 13.29 0.52 -9.06
C CYS A 92 13.39 2.05 -9.04
N MET A 93 13.12 2.70 -10.16
CA MET A 93 13.09 4.15 -10.36
C MET A 93 11.76 4.53 -11.01
N ASP A 94 11.01 5.46 -10.42
CA ASP A 94 9.78 5.95 -11.07
C ASP A 94 10.09 6.89 -12.25
N MET A 95 9.10 7.12 -13.13
CA MET A 95 9.26 7.99 -14.31
C MET A 95 9.52 9.49 -14.01
N ASN A 96 9.66 9.88 -12.74
CA ASN A 96 10.11 11.20 -12.32
C ASN A 96 11.57 11.18 -11.82
N GLY A 97 12.31 10.09 -12.08
CA GLY A 97 13.69 9.88 -11.66
C GLY A 97 13.86 9.71 -10.15
N LYS A 98 12.76 9.61 -9.39
CA LYS A 98 12.85 9.28 -7.98
C LYS A 98 13.08 7.78 -7.90
N MET A 99 14.25 7.40 -7.39
CA MET A 99 14.48 6.01 -6.99
C MET A 99 13.37 5.59 -6.01
N CYS A 100 12.58 4.62 -6.44
CA CYS A 100 11.80 3.76 -5.56
C CYS A 100 12.77 2.81 -4.83
N THR A 101 13.78 3.39 -4.17
CA THR A 101 14.47 2.71 -3.08
C THR A 101 13.40 2.35 -2.07
N ASP A 102 13.31 1.07 -1.82
CA ASP A 102 12.27 0.52 -0.97
C ASP A 102 12.57 0.84 0.50
N LYS A 103 12.37 2.09 0.95
CA LYS A 103 12.19 2.36 2.39
C LYS A 103 10.83 1.85 2.90
N VAL A 104 10.01 1.21 2.06
CA VAL A 104 8.72 0.59 2.44
C VAL A 104 8.53 -0.88 1.96
N LYS A 105 9.40 -1.47 1.13
CA LYS A 105 9.57 -2.95 1.06
C LYS A 105 11.00 -3.47 1.25
N LYS A 106 11.89 -2.75 1.96
CA LYS A 106 13.13 -3.34 2.52
C LYS A 106 12.81 -4.21 3.75
N THR A 107 11.97 -5.22 3.51
CA THR A 107 11.56 -6.31 4.39
C THR A 107 11.55 -7.63 3.61
N SER A 108 12.59 -7.84 2.78
CA SER A 108 12.93 -9.12 2.13
C SER A 108 14.38 -9.56 2.41
N MET A 109 15.06 -8.88 3.33
CA MET A 109 16.06 -9.51 4.18
C MET A 109 15.60 -9.28 5.61
N MET A 110 15.06 -10.35 6.19
CA MET A 110 14.82 -10.47 7.62
C MET A 110 16.16 -10.31 8.34
N LYS A 111 16.43 -9.10 8.83
CA LYS A 111 17.60 -8.87 9.68
C LYS A 111 17.45 -9.65 10.96
N ASP A 112 18.55 -10.18 11.46
CA ASP A 112 18.61 -10.82 12.76
C ASP A 112 17.98 -9.96 13.85
N CYS A 113 17.14 -10.59 14.66
CA CYS A 113 16.40 -9.92 15.73
C CYS A 113 15.89 -10.94 16.76
N CYS A 114 15.72 -10.48 18.00
CA CYS A 114 14.90 -11.19 18.98
C CYS A 114 13.44 -10.70 18.85
N MET A 115 12.47 -11.57 19.06
CA MET A 115 11.05 -11.26 18.94
C MET A 115 10.26 -12.06 19.98
N MET A 116 9.34 -11.42 20.68
CA MET A 116 8.44 -12.10 21.61
C MET A 116 7.19 -12.54 20.83
N LYS A 117 6.94 -13.85 20.73
CA LYS A 117 5.80 -14.42 19.99
C LYS A 117 5.11 -15.46 20.86
N ASP A 118 3.79 -15.30 21.05
CA ASP A 118 2.95 -16.25 21.80
C ASP A 118 3.50 -16.57 23.22
N GLY A 119 4.07 -15.56 23.89
CA GLY A 119 4.70 -15.68 25.22
C GLY A 119 6.12 -16.26 25.23
N LYS A 120 6.70 -16.57 24.06
CA LYS A 120 8.03 -17.17 23.92
C LYS A 120 8.99 -16.23 23.20
N MET A 121 10.21 -16.12 23.71
CA MET A 121 11.29 -15.47 22.98
C MET A 121 11.71 -16.33 21.80
N MET A 122 11.74 -15.72 20.62
CA MET A 122 12.21 -16.29 19.37
C MET A 122 13.38 -15.46 18.88
N VAL A 123 14.43 -16.11 18.38
CA VAL A 123 15.54 -15.46 17.67
C VAL A 123 15.43 -15.75 16.18
N MET A 124 15.50 -14.70 15.38
CA MET A 124 15.60 -14.77 13.93
C MET A 124 17.08 -14.60 13.56
N LYS A 125 17.66 -15.55 12.82
CA LYS A 125 19.01 -15.49 12.25
C LYS A 125 18.99 -16.04 10.83
N ASP A 126 19.60 -15.32 9.89
CA ASP A 126 19.66 -15.72 8.47
C ASP A 126 18.27 -16.04 7.86
N GLY A 127 17.24 -15.31 8.32
CA GLY A 127 15.82 -15.52 7.95
C GLY A 127 15.14 -16.74 8.58
N LYS A 128 15.86 -17.61 9.31
CA LYS A 128 15.27 -18.70 10.10
C LYS A 128 14.87 -18.20 11.48
N THR A 129 13.66 -18.56 11.91
CA THR A 129 13.16 -18.25 13.27
C THR A 129 13.26 -19.49 14.14
N MET A 130 13.93 -19.37 15.28
CA MET A 130 14.20 -20.45 16.23
C MET A 130 13.80 -20.01 17.65
N PRO A 131 13.38 -20.92 18.55
CA PRO A 131 13.17 -20.55 19.95
C PRO A 131 14.49 -20.08 20.58
N MET A 132 14.40 -19.13 21.50
CA MET A 132 15.55 -18.64 22.26
C MET A 132 15.62 -19.38 23.60
N GLU A 133 16.56 -20.33 23.72
CA GLU A 133 16.71 -21.18 24.91
C GLU A 133 17.70 -20.63 25.95
N LYS A 134 18.50 -19.63 25.56
CA LYS A 134 19.51 -18.97 26.40
C LYS A 134 19.47 -17.48 26.18
N ASP A 135 19.79 -16.73 27.23
CA ASP A 135 19.88 -15.27 27.16
C ASP A 135 20.98 -14.85 26.17
N MET A 136 20.70 -13.83 25.36
CA MET A 136 21.56 -13.42 24.25
C MET A 136 22.01 -11.97 24.41
N VAL A 137 23.32 -11.79 24.53
CA VAL A 137 23.95 -10.46 24.47
C VAL A 137 24.17 -10.07 23.00
N MET A 138 23.63 -8.93 22.60
CA MET A 138 23.79 -8.34 21.27
C MET A 138 25.12 -7.58 21.17
N LYS A 139 25.61 -7.39 19.94
CA LYS A 139 26.88 -6.70 19.64
C LYS A 139 26.97 -5.24 20.15
N ASN A 140 25.83 -4.64 20.49
CA ASN A 140 25.72 -3.28 21.01
C ASN A 140 25.64 -3.22 22.55
N GLY A 141 25.83 -4.35 23.26
CA GLY A 141 25.72 -4.46 24.71
C GLY A 141 24.29 -4.62 25.25
N THR A 142 23.28 -4.80 24.40
CA THR A 142 21.91 -5.08 24.85
C THR A 142 21.71 -6.58 25.10
N THR A 143 21.26 -6.96 26.30
CA THR A 143 21.00 -8.35 26.68
C THR A 143 19.52 -8.66 26.56
N CYS A 144 19.15 -9.68 25.77
CA CYS A 144 17.80 -10.21 25.66
C CYS A 144 17.69 -11.50 26.46
N MET A 145 16.86 -11.54 27.49
CA MET A 145 16.60 -12.72 28.30
C MET A 145 15.44 -13.55 27.76
N THR A 146 15.48 -14.86 28.00
CA THR A 146 14.47 -15.84 27.59
C THR A 146 13.05 -15.55 28.10
N ASN A 147 12.93 -14.87 29.25
CA ASN A 147 11.67 -14.41 29.84
C ASN A 147 11.03 -13.19 29.13
N GLY A 148 11.67 -12.62 28.11
CA GLY A 148 11.22 -11.41 27.42
C GLY A 148 11.75 -10.10 28.01
N GLU A 149 12.58 -10.13 29.05
CA GLU A 149 13.25 -8.94 29.58
C GLU A 149 14.47 -8.57 28.73
N CYS A 150 14.60 -7.29 28.37
CA CYS A 150 15.77 -6.76 27.68
C CYS A 150 16.46 -5.69 28.56
N ILE A 151 17.75 -5.87 28.80
CA ILE A 151 18.62 -4.87 29.45
C ILE A 151 19.39 -4.14 28.37
N MET A 152 19.18 -2.84 28.21
CA MET A 152 19.91 -2.00 27.25
C MET A 152 21.30 -1.63 27.78
N LYS A 153 22.14 -1.09 26.90
CA LYS A 153 23.54 -0.71 27.21
C LYS A 153 23.72 0.31 28.34
N ASP A 154 22.67 1.02 28.71
CA ASP A 154 22.63 2.02 29.79
C ASP A 154 22.08 1.43 31.12
N GLY A 155 21.86 0.11 31.16
CA GLY A 155 21.26 -0.59 32.30
C GLY A 155 19.73 -0.50 32.35
N SER A 156 19.07 0.24 31.45
CA SER A 156 17.61 0.32 31.43
C SER A 156 16.98 -1.02 31.06
N LYS A 157 15.95 -1.40 31.81
CA LYS A 157 15.22 -2.68 31.67
C LYS A 157 13.89 -2.46 30.95
N MET A 158 13.56 -3.34 30.01
CA MET A 158 12.31 -3.29 29.24
C MET A 158 11.76 -4.69 28.99
N MET A 159 10.49 -4.93 29.35
CA MET A 159 9.79 -6.17 29.01
C MET A 159 9.20 -6.11 27.60
N MET A 160 9.56 -7.06 26.74
CA MET A 160 8.97 -7.25 25.41
C MET A 160 7.53 -7.78 25.52
N LYS A 161 6.60 -7.20 24.75
CA LYS A 161 5.22 -7.69 24.62
C LYS A 161 5.10 -8.58 23.39
N ASN A 162 4.07 -9.43 23.33
CA ASN A 162 3.80 -10.26 22.16
C ASN A 162 3.67 -9.40 20.88
N GLY A 163 4.52 -9.67 19.90
CA GLY A 163 4.64 -8.91 18.65
C GLY A 163 5.76 -7.86 18.62
N ASP A 164 6.40 -7.57 19.76
CA ASP A 164 7.58 -6.70 19.82
C ASP A 164 8.82 -7.43 19.28
N CYS A 165 9.69 -6.66 18.64
CA CYS A 165 10.91 -7.14 18.01
C CYS A 165 12.08 -6.21 18.34
N MET A 166 13.14 -6.76 18.92
CA MET A 166 14.40 -6.07 19.15
C MET A 166 15.41 -6.46 18.07
N GLU A 167 15.78 -5.52 17.21
CA GLU A 167 16.83 -5.76 16.22
C GLU A 167 18.20 -5.90 16.89
N MET A 168 19.14 -6.67 16.31
CA MET A 168 20.52 -6.83 16.83
C MET A 168 21.35 -5.53 16.91
N SER A 169 20.75 -4.39 16.54
CA SER A 169 21.30 -3.03 16.73
C SER A 169 20.75 -2.31 17.97
N GLY A 170 19.91 -2.96 18.78
CA GLY A 170 19.20 -2.39 19.94
C GLY A 170 17.98 -1.57 19.59
N LYS A 171 17.59 -1.50 18.31
CA LYS A 171 16.38 -0.79 17.90
C LYS A 171 15.17 -1.65 18.18
N MET A 172 14.37 -1.22 19.16
CA MET A 172 13.04 -1.77 19.39
C MET A 172 12.09 -1.35 18.27
N CYS A 173 11.36 -2.31 17.73
CA CYS A 173 10.28 -2.09 16.78
C CYS A 173 9.03 -2.85 17.22
N THR A 174 8.10 -2.11 17.82
CA THR A 174 6.78 -2.57 18.28
C THR A 174 5.76 -2.69 17.14
N ASP A 175 6.13 -2.28 15.93
CA ASP A 175 5.21 -1.98 14.82
C ASP A 175 5.36 -2.91 13.59
N LYS A 176 6.18 -3.99 13.65
CA LYS A 176 6.31 -4.93 12.53
C LYS A 176 5.00 -5.69 12.24
N MET A 177 4.26 -6.12 13.26
CA MET A 177 2.97 -6.79 13.08
C MET A 177 1.82 -5.84 12.66
N LYS A 178 1.93 -4.55 13.00
CA LYS A 178 0.95 -3.51 12.60
C LYS A 178 1.01 -3.19 11.11
N LYS A 179 2.12 -3.49 10.42
CA LYS A 179 2.29 -3.26 8.97
C LYS A 179 1.65 -4.35 8.10
N MET A 180 1.46 -5.58 8.58
CA MET A 180 0.71 -6.61 7.83
C MET A 180 -0.81 -6.36 7.76
N LYS A 181 -1.37 -5.47 8.60
CA LYS A 181 -2.78 -5.05 8.55
C LYS A 181 -3.00 -3.62 8.03
N LYS A 182 -1.95 -2.92 7.56
CA LYS A 182 -2.03 -1.49 7.16
C LYS A 182 -1.95 -1.22 5.65
N THR A 183 -2.62 -2.06 4.85
CA THR A 183 -3.35 -1.55 3.67
C THR A 183 -4.70 -0.96 4.11
N LYS A 184 -4.65 0.20 4.79
CA LYS A 184 -5.74 1.19 4.81
C LYS A 184 -5.29 2.51 5.45
N THR A 185 -5.19 3.50 4.58
CA THR A 185 -5.51 4.92 4.79
C THR A 185 -4.96 5.60 6.04
N THR A 186 -3.92 6.41 5.85
CA THR A 186 -3.67 7.61 6.64
C THR A 186 -4.89 8.54 6.57
N LYS A 187 -5.82 8.47 7.52
CA LYS A 187 -6.75 9.57 7.78
C LYS A 187 -6.15 10.40 8.91
N LYS A 188 -5.68 11.60 8.53
CA LYS A 188 -5.36 12.72 9.42
C LYS A 188 -6.47 12.84 10.46
N MET A 189 -6.13 13.10 11.73
CA MET A 189 -7.12 13.40 12.76
C MET A 189 -7.78 14.75 12.44
N ALA A 190 -8.81 14.70 11.59
CA ALA A 190 -9.83 15.73 11.55
C ALA A 190 -10.66 15.60 12.83
N ALA A 191 -11.04 16.73 13.42
CA ALA A 191 -11.98 16.72 14.53
C ALA A 191 -13.26 15.98 14.10
N MET A 192 -13.80 15.15 14.99
CA MET A 192 -15.06 14.46 14.75
C MET A 192 -16.20 15.44 14.98
N ASP A 193 -16.47 16.27 13.97
CA ASP A 193 -17.39 17.41 14.00
C ASP A 193 -18.82 17.04 14.37
N TYR A 194 -19.27 15.78 14.19
CA TYR A 194 -20.65 15.36 14.47
C TYR A 194 -20.72 14.32 15.59
N SER A 195 -21.73 14.39 16.46
CA SER A 195 -22.00 13.43 17.54
C SER A 195 -23.49 13.20 17.77
N CYS A 196 -23.89 12.04 18.29
CA CYS A 196 -25.29 11.81 18.65
C CYS A 196 -25.62 12.45 20.00
N PRO A 197 -26.71 13.25 20.13
CA PRO A 197 -27.09 13.85 21.41
C PRO A 197 -27.48 12.81 22.47
N MET A 198 -27.97 11.63 22.08
CA MET A 198 -28.29 10.54 23.02
C MET A 198 -27.15 9.53 23.22
N HIS A 199 -26.17 9.49 22.31
CA HIS A 199 -25.06 8.54 22.35
C HIS A 199 -23.73 9.24 22.01
N PRO A 200 -23.11 9.98 22.95
CA PRO A 200 -21.92 10.80 22.68
C PRO A 200 -20.69 10.04 22.16
N GLU A 201 -20.65 8.72 22.37
CA GLU A 201 -19.65 7.80 21.81
C GLU A 201 -19.71 7.71 20.27
N ILE A 202 -20.90 7.90 19.69
CA ILE A 202 -21.12 7.82 18.25
C ILE A 202 -20.81 9.18 17.65
N THR A 203 -19.64 9.25 17.02
CA THR A 203 -19.11 10.46 16.41
C THR A 203 -18.66 10.20 14.97
N SER A 204 -18.74 11.22 14.12
CA SER A 204 -18.53 11.09 12.67
C SER A 204 -17.92 12.36 12.08
N ASP A 205 -17.21 12.21 10.96
CA ASP A 205 -16.75 13.34 10.14
C ASP A 205 -17.82 13.89 9.19
N LYS A 206 -19.02 13.29 9.16
CA LYS A 206 -20.10 13.63 8.21
C LYS A 206 -21.48 13.59 8.87
N PRO A 207 -22.44 14.42 8.40
CA PRO A 207 -23.84 14.24 8.73
C PRO A 207 -24.27 12.82 8.33
N SER A 208 -24.70 12.05 9.32
CA SER A 208 -25.04 10.63 9.21
C SER A 208 -26.00 10.26 10.33
N LYS A 209 -26.65 9.10 10.25
CA LYS A 209 -27.55 8.61 11.29
C LYS A 209 -26.82 7.82 12.36
N CYS A 210 -27.25 7.97 13.60
CA CYS A 210 -26.77 7.23 14.74
C CYS A 210 -27.07 5.74 14.61
N THR A 211 -26.07 4.88 14.76
CA THR A 211 -26.22 3.43 14.63
C THR A 211 -26.93 2.77 15.82
N LYS A 212 -27.09 3.47 16.95
CA LYS A 212 -27.83 2.99 18.13
C LYS A 212 -29.30 3.42 18.14
N CYS A 213 -29.64 4.63 17.66
CA CYS A 213 -31.00 5.19 17.78
C CYS A 213 -31.62 5.77 16.49
N GLY A 214 -30.93 5.73 15.35
CA GLY A 214 -31.44 6.21 14.05
C GLY A 214 -31.57 7.73 13.87
N MET A 215 -31.43 8.52 14.95
CA MET A 215 -31.42 10.00 14.88
C MET A 215 -30.17 10.53 14.17
N ASP A 216 -30.30 11.67 13.51
CA ASP A 216 -29.18 12.33 12.81
C ASP A 216 -28.15 12.91 13.80
N LEU A 217 -26.85 12.77 13.48
CA LEU A 217 -25.76 13.29 14.31
C LEU A 217 -25.69 14.83 14.19
N THR A 218 -25.64 15.51 15.33
CA THR A 218 -25.58 16.98 15.40
C THR A 218 -24.13 17.46 15.41
N LYS A 219 -23.87 18.64 14.82
CA LYS A 219 -22.52 19.21 14.84
C LYS A 219 -22.14 19.67 16.26
N ARG A 220 -21.00 19.21 16.77
CA ARG A 220 -20.38 19.75 17.99
C ARG A 220 -19.91 21.18 17.72
N LYS A 221 -20.33 22.09 18.58
CA LYS A 221 -19.88 23.50 18.59
C LYS A 221 -18.56 23.61 19.33
#